data_AF-X1N0P4-F1
#
_entry.id   AF-X1N0P4-F1
#
_cell.length_a   1.000
_cell.length_b   1.000
_cell.length_c   1.000
_cell.angle_alpha   90.00
_cell.angle_beta   90.00
_cell.angle_gamma   90.00
#
_symmetry.space_group_name_H-M   'P 1'
#
loop_
_entity.id
_entity.type
_entity.pdbx_description
1 polymer ?
#
loop_
_entity_poly.entity_id
_entity_poly.type
_entity_poly.pdbx_seq_one_letter_code
_entity_poly.pdbx_strand_id
1 'polypeptide(L)'
;MDRISLSLGSGGKLMKDFLKDLILKHLGNPTLSKFGDSAHLDLTGKIGFTTDSFVIQPIFFPGGNIGKLAVAGTVNDLVVSGTRPRFISLALILEEGFAVNELET
;
A
#
# COMPACT_ATOMS: atom_id res chain seq x y z
N MET A 1 11.48 7.02 14.44
CA MET A 1 11.95 7.60 13.16
C MET A 1 10.88 8.58 12.77
N ASP A 2 11.19 9.87 12.72
CA ASP A 2 10.13 10.88 12.67
C ASP A 2 9.80 11.28 11.22
N ARG A 3 10.77 11.11 10.31
CA ARG A 3 10.64 11.45 8.90
C ARG A 3 11.25 10.39 8.00
N ILE A 4 10.73 10.26 6.79
CA ILE A 4 11.26 9.40 5.72
C ILE A 4 12.65 9.90 5.33
N SER A 5 13.57 8.95 5.14
CA SER A 5 14.95 9.17 4.69
C SER A 5 15.19 8.43 3.39
N LEU A 6 16.05 8.96 2.50
CA LEU A 6 16.46 8.26 1.28
C LEU A 6 17.05 6.86 1.55
N SER A 7 17.66 6.66 2.72
CA SER A 7 18.21 5.35 3.11
C SER A 7 17.15 4.25 3.20
N LEU A 8 15.86 4.58 3.35
CA LEU A 8 14.76 3.62 3.29
C LEU A 8 14.54 3.07 1.87
N GLY A 9 14.92 3.81 0.82
CA GLY A 9 14.83 3.36 -0.57
C GLY A 9 15.99 2.49 -1.04
N SER A 10 16.96 2.20 -0.17
CA SER A 10 18.22 1.53 -0.55
C SER A 10 18.14 -0.01 -0.68
N GLY A 11 17.01 -0.63 -0.34
CA GLY A 11 16.88 -2.10 -0.31
C GLY A 11 17.57 -2.80 0.87
N GLY A 12 18.25 -2.05 1.74
CA GLY A 12 19.02 -2.58 2.86
C GLY A 12 18.20 -2.92 4.11
N LYS A 13 18.92 -3.10 5.22
CA LYS A 13 18.31 -3.41 6.54
C LYS A 13 17.27 -2.36 6.95
N LEU A 14 17.56 -1.08 6.74
CA LEU A 14 16.64 0.01 7.11
C LEU A 14 15.29 -0.08 6.38
N MET A 15 15.29 -0.46 5.08
CA MET A 15 14.04 -0.69 4.35
C MET A 15 13.26 -1.86 4.95
N LYS A 16 13.94 -2.98 5.25
CA LYS A 16 13.31 -4.17 5.82
C LYS A 16 12.71 -3.89 7.20
N ASP A 17 13.44 -3.19 8.05
CA ASP A 17 12.99 -2.77 9.38
C ASP A 17 11.76 -1.84 9.25
N PHE A 18 11.78 -0.87 8.33
CA PHE A 18 10.64 0.00 8.04
C PHE A 18 9.41 -0.78 7.56
N LEU A 19 9.57 -1.70 6.61
CA LEU A 19 8.44 -2.51 6.13
C LEU A 19 7.87 -3.41 7.25
N LYS A 20 8.72 -3.93 8.13
CA LYS A 20 8.30 -4.77 9.24
C LYS A 20 7.59 -3.98 10.34
N ASP A 21 8.18 -2.87 10.77
CA ASP A 21 7.72 -2.12 11.94
C ASP A 21 6.55 -1.18 11.60
N LEU A 22 6.44 -0.76 10.34
CA LEU A 22 5.38 0.11 9.85
C LEU A 22 4.34 -0.64 9.01
N ILE A 23 4.76 -1.20 7.88
CA ILE A 23 3.80 -1.74 6.89
C ILE A 23 3.13 -3.01 7.39
N LEU A 24 3.88 -3.99 7.91
CA LEU A 24 3.28 -5.22 8.45
C LEU A 24 2.48 -4.98 9.73
N LYS A 25 2.81 -3.97 10.52
CA LYS A 25 2.03 -3.59 11.71
C LYS A 25 0.57 -3.30 11.34
N HIS A 26 0.33 -2.65 10.20
CA HIS A 26 -1.01 -2.25 9.76
C HIS A 26 -1.62 -3.19 8.70
N LEU A 27 -0.82 -3.74 7.80
CA LEU A 27 -1.28 -4.53 6.64
C LEU A 27 -0.87 -6.01 6.68
N GLY A 28 -0.26 -6.44 7.80
CA GLY A 28 0.28 -7.77 7.99
C GLY A 28 -0.76 -8.87 7.83
N ASN A 29 -0.41 -9.87 7.02
CA ASN A 29 -1.22 -11.06 6.79
C ASN A 29 -0.29 -12.23 6.39
N PRO A 30 -0.75 -13.50 6.39
CA PRO A 30 0.10 -14.65 6.08
C PRO A 30 0.79 -14.60 4.71
N THR A 31 0.25 -13.86 3.75
CA THR A 31 0.86 -13.68 2.42
C THR A 31 1.96 -12.63 2.49
N LEU A 32 1.66 -11.44 3.01
CA LEU A 32 2.61 -10.31 3.06
C LEU A 32 3.78 -10.56 4.05
N SER A 33 3.53 -11.30 5.13
CA SER A 33 4.53 -11.57 6.18
C SER A 33 5.69 -12.46 5.71
N LYS A 34 5.59 -13.06 4.52
CA LYS A 34 6.66 -13.90 3.94
C LYS A 34 7.84 -13.09 3.42
N PHE A 35 7.66 -11.78 3.16
CA PHE A 35 8.71 -10.90 2.60
C PHE A 35 9.45 -11.48 1.38
N GLY A 36 8.73 -12.24 0.53
CA GLY A 36 9.26 -12.69 -0.75
C GLY A 36 9.22 -11.57 -1.79
N ASP A 37 9.94 -11.77 -2.89
CA ASP A 37 9.93 -10.86 -4.05
C ASP A 37 8.57 -10.83 -4.77
N SER A 38 7.67 -11.77 -4.45
CA SER A 38 6.32 -11.86 -4.97
C SER A 38 5.34 -12.46 -3.96
N ALA A 39 4.05 -12.19 -4.16
CA ALA A 39 2.98 -12.86 -3.45
C ALA A 39 2.49 -14.05 -4.29
N HIS A 40 2.42 -15.25 -3.70
CA HIS A 40 1.78 -16.41 -4.33
C HIS A 40 0.30 -16.44 -3.93
N LEU A 41 -0.58 -16.35 -4.93
CA LEU A 41 -2.03 -16.20 -4.74
C LEU A 41 -2.77 -17.39 -5.36
N ASP A 42 -3.58 -18.07 -4.54
CA ASP A 42 -4.46 -19.14 -5.01
C ASP A 42 -5.77 -18.53 -5.53
N LEU A 43 -5.87 -18.39 -6.86
CA LEU A 43 -7.02 -17.82 -7.55
C LEU A 43 -7.69 -18.88 -8.43
N THR A 44 -9.02 -18.96 -8.38
CA THR A 44 -9.83 -19.82 -9.24
C THR A 44 -10.95 -19.02 -9.90
N GLY A 45 -11.28 -19.36 -11.15
CA GLY A 45 -12.34 -18.69 -11.92
C GLY A 45 -11.88 -17.42 -12.65
N LYS A 46 -12.82 -16.50 -12.89
CA LYS A 46 -12.58 -15.24 -13.62
C LYS A 46 -11.81 -14.25 -12.73
N ILE A 47 -10.71 -13.71 -13.26
CA ILE A 47 -9.86 -12.74 -12.55
C ILE A 47 -10.13 -11.35 -13.14
N GLY A 48 -10.47 -10.40 -12.27
CA GLY A 48 -10.42 -8.97 -12.56
C GLY A 48 -9.10 -8.39 -12.07
N PHE A 49 -8.48 -7.56 -12.89
CA PHE A 49 -7.23 -6.88 -12.56
C PHE A 49 -7.35 -5.42 -12.99
N THR A 50 -7.03 -4.51 -12.07
CA THR A 50 -6.95 -3.07 -12.29
C THR A 50 -5.77 -2.52 -11.50
N THR A 51 -5.31 -1.34 -11.87
CA THR A 51 -4.29 -0.59 -11.15
C THR A 51 -4.59 0.88 -11.33
N ASP A 52 -4.28 1.67 -10.31
CA ASP A 52 -4.44 3.12 -10.36
C ASP A 52 -3.34 3.81 -9.56
N SER A 53 -3.00 5.03 -9.96
CA SER A 53 -2.07 5.89 -9.23
C SER A 53 -2.81 7.07 -8.62
N PHE A 54 -2.57 7.33 -7.34
CA PHE A 54 -3.26 8.37 -6.59
C PHE A 54 -2.28 9.47 -6.22
N VAL A 55 -2.57 10.71 -6.63
CA VAL A 55 -1.71 11.89 -6.47
C VAL A 55 -2.49 13.12 -5.96
N ILE A 56 -3.54 12.88 -5.18
CA ILE A 56 -4.45 13.93 -4.71
C ILE A 56 -3.75 14.92 -3.77
N GLN A 57 -4.13 16.21 -3.87
CA GLN A 57 -3.69 17.27 -2.98
C GLN A 57 -4.90 18.09 -2.49
N PRO A 58 -5.03 18.37 -1.18
CA PRO A 58 -4.18 17.89 -0.07
C PRO A 58 -4.28 16.38 0.16
N ILE A 59 -3.25 15.78 0.78
CA ILE A 59 -3.20 14.35 1.12
C ILE A 59 -4.36 13.97 2.05
N PHE A 60 -4.72 14.87 2.97
CA PHE A 60 -5.84 14.75 3.89
C PHE A 60 -6.89 15.80 3.55
N PHE A 61 -8.16 15.39 3.45
CA PHE A 61 -9.26 16.26 3.04
C PHE A 61 -10.55 15.90 3.79
N PRO A 62 -11.55 16.80 3.84
CA PRO A 62 -12.83 16.49 4.47
C PRO A 62 -13.45 15.21 3.87
N GLY A 63 -13.59 14.16 4.69
CA GLY A 63 -14.17 12.87 4.29
C GLY A 63 -13.16 11.75 3.94
N GLY A 64 -11.86 12.03 3.89
CA GLY A 64 -10.86 10.99 3.61
C GLY A 64 -9.41 11.44 3.54
N ASN A 65 -8.56 10.54 3.06
CA ASN A 65 -7.17 10.77 2.78
C ASN A 65 -6.75 9.97 1.54
N ILE A 66 -5.51 10.17 1.07
CA ILE A 66 -4.97 9.46 -0.09
C ILE A 66 -5.02 7.93 0.08
N GLY A 67 -4.81 7.39 1.28
CA GLY A 67 -4.85 5.95 1.54
C GLY A 67 -6.24 5.36 1.37
N LYS A 68 -7.26 6.01 1.95
CA LYS A 68 -8.67 5.65 1.77
C LYS A 68 -9.08 5.73 0.32
N LEU A 69 -8.66 6.78 -0.38
CA LEU A 69 -8.94 6.95 -1.81
C LEU A 69 -8.30 5.84 -2.64
N ALA A 70 -7.04 5.49 -2.33
CA ALA A 70 -6.31 4.45 -3.04
C ALA A 70 -6.99 3.08 -2.93
N VAL A 71 -7.36 2.69 -1.71
CA VAL A 71 -8.06 1.42 -1.50
C VAL A 71 -9.46 1.45 -2.11
N ALA A 72 -10.25 2.50 -1.84
CA ALA A 72 -11.63 2.58 -2.31
C ALA A 72 -11.73 2.65 -3.84
N GLY A 73 -10.86 3.42 -4.50
CA GLY A 73 -10.81 3.55 -5.96
C GLY A 73 -10.54 2.20 -6.63
N THR A 74 -9.44 1.54 -6.25
CA THR A 74 -9.07 0.23 -6.81
C THR A 74 -10.12 -0.85 -6.53
N VAL A 75 -10.72 -0.84 -5.33
CA VAL A 75 -11.82 -1.78 -4.99
C VAL A 75 -13.06 -1.50 -5.83
N ASN A 76 -13.43 -0.24 -6.03
CA ASN A 76 -14.61 0.15 -6.79
C ASN A 76 -14.49 -0.30 -8.25
N ASP A 77 -13.35 -0.10 -8.90
CA ASP A 77 -13.09 -0.56 -10.28
C ASP A 77 -13.34 -2.06 -10.47
N LEU A 78 -12.89 -2.86 -9.52
CA LEU A 78 -13.10 -4.30 -9.52
C LEU A 78 -14.58 -4.66 -9.31
N VAL A 79 -15.26 -3.96 -8.40
CA VAL A 79 -16.69 -4.20 -8.11
C VAL A 79 -17.55 -3.82 -9.32
N VAL A 80 -17.35 -2.64 -9.93
CA VAL A 80 -18.15 -2.17 -11.07
C VAL A 80 -17.89 -2.99 -12.33
N SER A 81 -16.71 -3.59 -12.49
CA SER A 81 -16.41 -4.54 -13.56
C SER A 81 -17.01 -5.95 -13.33
N GLY A 82 -17.72 -6.15 -12.22
CA GLY A 82 -18.41 -7.40 -11.90
C GLY A 82 -17.49 -8.48 -11.31
N THR A 83 -16.39 -8.08 -10.67
CA THR A 83 -15.46 -9.00 -10.01
C THR A 83 -15.45 -8.80 -8.50
N ARG A 84 -15.18 -9.88 -7.74
CA ARG A 84 -15.05 -9.80 -6.29
C ARG A 84 -13.59 -9.48 -5.93
N PRO A 85 -13.28 -8.31 -5.33
CA PRO A 85 -11.92 -8.00 -4.90
C PRO A 85 -11.44 -8.98 -3.83
N ARG A 86 -10.20 -9.45 -3.95
CA ARG A 86 -9.60 -10.43 -3.02
C ARG A 86 -8.24 -10.00 -2.48
N PHE A 87 -7.44 -9.34 -3.32
CA PHE A 87 -6.08 -8.93 -3.02
C PHE A 87 -5.84 -7.54 -3.58
N ILE A 88 -4.91 -6.81 -2.97
CA ILE A 88 -4.45 -5.50 -3.42
C ILE A 88 -2.93 -5.44 -3.26
N SER A 89 -2.23 -4.94 -4.27
CA SER A 89 -0.83 -4.52 -4.15
C SER A 89 -0.77 -3.05 -3.77
N LEU A 90 0.29 -2.65 -3.06
CA LEU A 90 0.52 -1.26 -2.69
C LEU A 90 1.94 -0.87 -3.10
N ALA A 91 2.06 0.19 -3.89
CA ALA A 91 3.32 0.85 -4.20
C ALA A 91 3.30 2.24 -3.58
N LEU A 92 4.30 2.55 -2.75
CA LEU A 92 4.46 3.85 -2.12
C LEU A 92 5.66 4.57 -2.72
N ILE A 93 5.43 5.79 -3.20
CA ILE A 93 6.49 6.73 -3.59
C ILE A 93 6.49 7.81 -2.51
N LEU A 94 7.53 7.83 -1.69
CA LEU A 94 7.64 8.69 -0.52
C LEU A 94 8.77 9.70 -0.72
N GLU A 95 8.49 10.97 -0.47
CA GLU A 95 9.48 12.04 -0.49
C GLU A 95 10.34 12.01 0.78
N GLU A 96 11.64 12.29 0.65
CA GLU A 96 12.51 12.51 1.80
C GLU A 96 11.98 13.66 2.66
N GLY A 97 11.93 13.47 3.97
CA GLY A 97 11.36 14.44 4.90
C GLY A 97 9.85 14.34 5.09
N PHE A 98 9.14 13.43 4.43
CA PHE A 98 7.73 13.16 4.75
C PHE A 98 7.59 12.63 6.20
N ALA A 99 6.55 13.05 6.93
CA ALA A 99 6.39 12.68 8.33
C ALA A 99 5.90 11.22 8.46
N VAL A 100 6.58 10.40 9.28
CA VAL A 100 6.18 8.99 9.47
C VAL A 100 4.80 8.89 10.12
N ASN A 101 4.47 9.80 11.03
CA ASN A 101 3.14 9.82 11.67
C ASN A 101 2.01 10.10 10.65
N GLU A 102 2.27 10.94 9.65
CA GLU A 102 1.29 11.16 8.57
C GLU A 102 1.14 9.92 7.69
N LEU A 103 2.20 9.11 7.52
CA LEU A 103 2.12 7.84 6.81
C LEU A 103 1.31 6.77 7.57
N GLU A 104 1.31 6.80 8.90
CA GLU A 104 0.54 5.86 9.75
C GLU A 104 -0.95 6.20 9.90
N THR A 105 -1.40 7.37 9.41
CA THR A 105 -2.76 7.90 9.64
C THR A 105 -3.75 7.50 8.55
#